data_AF-A0A7K4AI23-F1
#
_entry.id   AF-A0A7K4AI23-F1
#
_cell.length_a   1.000
_cell.length_b   1.000
_cell.length_c   1.000
_cell.angle_alpha   90.00
_cell.angle_beta   90.00
_cell.angle_gamma   90.00
#
_symmetry.space_group_name_H-M   'P 1'
#
loop_
_entity.id
_entity.type
_entity.pdbx_description
1 polymer ?
#
loop_
_entity_poly.entity_id
_entity_poly.type
_entity_poly.pdbx_seq_one_letter_code
_entity_poly.pdbx_strand_id
1 'polypeptide(L)'
;MVMIYLNLFRMSKMGNGKATAFASALTLLLLCLALAHPALAGTETGEFCPTCPDWTDMDGWLAKKEAYEQEQQQKAQLEKEAITLTTQNAPPEQVQVPPESNPATGGISRVRTGNFAQALVSPQEVLSDDIVLDISPSATRYIEGAVNINYERFYAEGGRFRSVGEIAELLGQAGISRNDSLVIAGECLPCGGGPSPAVFSYWILKYLGQEKVRVLDGSIEDWAAAGLNTSNVSAMRPRTDYIPALRPELLATYDFVVNGGAQIVDARPPGDFSIGSIPGAINIPFENVVEDETVRAQEDLEKVFVGLDKARPVVVYTNVGVEASLVWFALTLSGYDARLYTWRDWLENQPKFGYELTEARAEPNPVRSGMATTITASFRERDSDAEEISSSGNSSSNEDVKLTVKGCVTCGFGSPESFANIDRSSGVARIGSSRQATQPEETAVQETESSLLCTALVIATDGSEVARTRLLQTSGYNYAGIWNANVDPGIYGVSILATVSGNSETFVDALEIEVTA
;
A
#
# COMPACT_ATOMS: atom_id res chain seq x y z
N MET A 1 -1.90 42.58 33.38
CA MET A 1 -0.84 43.45 33.92
C MET A 1 -0.28 44.27 32.76
N VAL A 2 -0.33 45.61 32.85
CA VAL A 2 0.27 46.60 31.92
C VAL A 2 -0.36 46.73 30.50
N MET A 3 -0.61 47.98 30.13
CA MET A 3 -1.11 48.51 28.84
C MET A 3 0.02 48.68 27.81
N ILE A 4 -0.29 49.14 26.57
CA ILE A 4 0.32 50.30 25.85
C ILE A 4 -0.08 50.20 24.34
N TYR A 5 -0.96 51.09 23.82
CA TYR A 5 -0.63 52.34 23.07
C TYR A 5 -0.09 52.09 21.64
N LEU A 6 -0.08 52.98 20.62
CA LEU A 6 -0.86 54.14 20.11
C LEU A 6 -0.03 54.70 18.91
N ASN A 7 -0.47 55.46 17.89
CA ASN A 7 -1.77 55.96 17.39
C ASN A 7 -1.58 56.54 15.96
N LEU A 8 -2.64 57.09 15.34
CA LEU A 8 -2.65 58.25 14.40
C LEU A 8 -1.79 58.21 13.11
N PHE A 9 -2.42 58.46 11.96
CA PHE A 9 -2.43 59.75 11.22
C PHE A 9 -3.33 59.61 9.98
N ARG A 10 -3.99 60.59 9.35
CA ARG A 10 -4.73 61.82 9.71
C ARG A 10 -4.90 62.59 8.37
N MET A 11 -6.15 62.78 7.92
CA MET A 11 -6.66 63.93 7.13
C MET A 11 -6.37 64.11 5.61
N SER A 12 -7.47 64.04 4.82
CA SER A 12 -8.24 65.24 4.35
C SER A 12 -8.13 65.77 2.89
N LYS A 13 -9.30 65.73 2.22
CA LYS A 13 -10.01 66.82 1.47
C LYS A 13 -9.98 66.93 -0.08
N MET A 14 -11.18 67.34 -0.55
CA MET A 14 -11.58 67.92 -1.86
C MET A 14 -11.75 66.94 -3.03
N GLY A 15 -12.83 66.99 -3.83
CA GLY A 15 -14.00 67.88 -3.76
C GLY A 15 -15.15 67.53 -4.73
N ASN A 16 -16.31 68.17 -4.53
CA ASN A 16 -17.61 67.99 -5.19
C ASN A 16 -17.64 67.59 -6.69
N GLY A 17 -18.56 66.69 -7.06
CA GLY A 17 -18.92 66.46 -8.47
C GLY A 17 -20.09 65.50 -8.73
N LYS A 18 -21.34 65.99 -8.57
CA LYS A 18 -22.58 65.49 -9.18
C LYS A 18 -22.88 63.96 -9.10
N ALA A 19 -23.78 63.60 -8.19
CA ALA A 19 -24.47 62.31 -8.24
C ALA A 19 -25.53 62.30 -9.35
N THR A 20 -25.41 61.38 -10.32
CA THR A 20 -26.52 60.73 -11.04
C THR A 20 -26.01 59.53 -11.85
N ALA A 21 -26.81 58.46 -11.90
CA ALA A 21 -26.64 57.25 -12.74
C ALA A 21 -25.34 56.44 -12.57
N PHE A 22 -25.39 55.39 -11.73
CA PHE A 22 -24.81 54.05 -12.01
C PHE A 22 -25.38 52.99 -11.04
N ALA A 23 -26.70 52.79 -11.08
CA ALA A 23 -27.38 51.71 -10.37
C ALA A 23 -27.43 50.42 -11.24
N SER A 24 -26.27 49.97 -11.72
CA SER A 24 -26.15 48.83 -12.64
C SER A 24 -24.71 48.29 -12.73
N ALA A 25 -24.05 48.11 -11.58
CA ALA A 25 -22.67 47.58 -11.52
C ALA A 25 -22.37 46.73 -10.26
N LEU A 26 -23.38 46.41 -9.43
CA LEU A 26 -23.20 45.63 -8.19
C LEU A 26 -24.10 44.37 -8.12
N THR A 27 -24.54 43.88 -9.28
CA THR A 27 -25.29 42.62 -9.45
C THR A 27 -24.70 41.71 -10.52
N LEU A 28 -23.52 42.03 -11.05
CA LEU A 28 -22.75 41.17 -11.98
C LEU A 28 -21.38 40.72 -11.46
N LEU A 29 -21.04 41.03 -10.20
CA LEU A 29 -19.80 40.57 -9.54
C LEU A 29 -20.05 39.51 -8.44
N LEU A 30 -21.26 38.97 -8.35
CA LEU A 30 -21.67 37.91 -7.43
C LEU A 30 -22.37 36.74 -8.14
N LEU A 31 -22.23 36.64 -9.47
CA LEU A 31 -22.86 35.57 -10.27
C LEU A 31 -21.94 34.92 -11.32
N CYS A 32 -20.62 35.07 -11.17
CA CYS A 32 -19.60 34.44 -12.05
C CYS A 32 -18.49 33.72 -11.25
N LEU A 33 -18.84 33.18 -10.07
CA LEU A 33 -17.99 32.23 -9.31
C LEU A 33 -18.73 30.88 -9.10
N ALA A 34 -19.64 30.56 -10.00
CA ALA A 34 -20.10 29.20 -10.24
C ALA A 34 -19.52 28.74 -11.58
N LEU A 35 -19.12 27.46 -11.65
CA LEU A 35 -18.46 26.80 -12.80
C LEU A 35 -16.94 27.00 -12.94
N ALA A 36 -16.18 26.54 -11.94
CA ALA A 36 -14.92 25.82 -12.14
C ALA A 36 -14.53 25.05 -10.86
N HIS A 37 -15.16 23.90 -10.61
CA HIS A 37 -14.64 22.92 -9.65
C HIS A 37 -13.85 21.87 -10.43
N PRO A 38 -12.55 21.65 -10.18
CA PRO A 38 -11.94 20.36 -10.48
C PRO A 38 -12.57 19.33 -9.54
N ALA A 39 -13.11 18.24 -10.09
CA ALA A 39 -13.61 17.14 -9.28
C ALA A 39 -12.43 16.28 -8.83
N LEU A 40 -12.08 16.33 -7.54
CA LEU A 40 -11.16 15.39 -6.91
C LEU A 40 -11.65 15.00 -5.51
N ALA A 41 -11.65 13.69 -5.26
CA ALA A 41 -11.73 12.97 -3.98
C ALA A 41 -12.39 13.70 -2.78
N GLY A 42 -13.72 13.80 -2.79
CA GLY A 42 -14.53 14.10 -1.61
C GLY A 42 -15.87 13.36 -1.67
N THR A 43 -16.43 13.01 -0.51
CA THR A 43 -17.80 12.47 -0.44
C THR A 43 -18.81 13.55 -0.87
N GLU A 44 -19.99 13.14 -1.36
CA GLU A 44 -21.01 14.08 -1.87
C GLU A 44 -21.54 15.08 -0.83
N THR A 45 -21.17 14.93 0.45
CA THR A 45 -21.52 15.83 1.57
C THR A 45 -20.48 16.92 1.84
N GLY A 46 -19.29 16.85 1.25
CA GLY A 46 -18.19 17.81 1.52
C GLY A 46 -17.50 17.64 2.88
N GLU A 47 -17.70 16.50 3.53
CA GLU A 47 -17.03 16.16 4.79
C GLU A 47 -15.61 15.64 4.56
N PHE A 48 -14.73 15.85 5.55
CA PHE A 48 -13.33 15.43 5.47
C PHE A 48 -13.20 13.90 5.60
N CYS A 49 -12.58 13.24 4.62
CA CYS A 49 -12.29 11.80 4.66
C CYS A 49 -10.87 11.50 5.17
N PRO A 50 -10.68 10.93 6.37
CA PRO A 50 -9.36 10.61 6.94
C PRO A 50 -8.70 9.35 6.32
N THR A 51 -9.44 8.62 5.48
CA THR A 51 -8.99 7.39 4.78
C THR A 51 -8.87 7.58 3.26
N CYS A 52 -9.17 8.77 2.73
CA CYS A 52 -9.09 9.09 1.30
C CYS A 52 -7.99 10.15 1.08
N PRO A 53 -6.73 9.79 0.77
CA PRO A 53 -5.66 10.77 0.61
C PRO A 53 -5.94 11.74 -0.53
N ASP A 54 -5.78 13.04 -0.28
CA ASP A 54 -5.74 14.04 -1.35
C ASP A 54 -4.34 14.00 -1.98
N TRP A 55 -4.23 13.27 -3.09
CA TRP A 55 -2.98 13.16 -3.85
C TRP A 55 -2.57 14.47 -4.54
N THR A 56 -3.41 15.51 -4.52
CA THR A 56 -3.08 16.85 -5.04
C THR A 56 -2.72 17.88 -3.97
N ASP A 57 -3.03 17.62 -2.70
CA ASP A 57 -2.65 18.42 -1.53
C ASP A 57 -2.34 17.51 -0.33
N MET A 58 -1.27 16.71 -0.44
CA MET A 58 -0.91 15.71 0.58
C MET A 58 -0.62 16.36 1.94
N ASP A 59 0.11 17.48 1.95
CA ASP A 59 0.44 18.20 3.19
C ASP A 59 -0.83 18.79 3.85
N GLY A 60 -1.72 19.40 3.06
CA GLY A 60 -3.00 19.91 3.56
C GLY A 60 -3.96 18.81 3.99
N TRP A 61 -3.89 17.62 3.39
CA TRP A 61 -4.66 16.45 3.83
C TRP A 61 -4.10 15.84 5.12
N LEU A 62 -2.77 15.68 5.24
CA LEU A 62 -2.13 15.20 6.47
C LEU A 62 -2.43 16.13 7.65
N ALA A 63 -2.38 17.45 7.45
CA ALA A 63 -2.74 18.43 8.48
C ALA A 63 -4.22 18.34 8.91
N LYS A 64 -5.15 18.11 7.97
CA LYS A 64 -6.57 17.87 8.29
C LYS A 64 -6.76 16.53 8.99
N LYS A 65 -6.01 15.49 8.61
CA LYS A 65 -6.05 14.16 9.23
C LYS A 65 -5.60 14.21 10.68
N GLU A 66 -4.47 14.85 10.96
CA GLU A 66 -3.98 15.04 12.32
C GLU A 66 -4.98 15.81 13.19
N ALA A 67 -5.57 16.90 12.66
CA ALA A 67 -6.60 17.66 13.36
C ALA A 67 -7.87 16.83 13.64
N TYR A 68 -8.31 16.00 12.68
CA TYR A 68 -9.43 15.08 12.85
C TYR A 68 -9.13 14.02 13.91
N GLU A 69 -7.95 13.39 13.87
CA GLU A 69 -7.53 12.38 14.85
C GLU A 69 -7.44 12.97 16.27
N GLN A 70 -6.93 14.20 16.42
CA GLN A 70 -6.94 14.93 17.69
C GLN A 70 -8.38 15.22 18.18
N GLU A 71 -9.30 15.59 17.27
CA GLU A 71 -10.72 15.80 17.63
C GLU A 71 -11.39 14.49 18.10
N GLN A 72 -11.12 13.35 17.44
CA GLN A 72 -11.65 12.05 17.87
C GLN A 72 -11.08 11.62 19.22
N GLN A 73 -9.77 11.81 19.45
CA GLN A 73 -9.14 11.56 20.76
C GLN A 73 -9.75 12.43 21.86
N GLN A 74 -10.01 13.72 21.57
CA GLN A 74 -10.64 14.62 22.53
C GLN A 74 -12.10 14.24 22.82
N LYS A 75 -12.88 13.84 21.81
CA LYS A 75 -14.25 13.32 22.00
C LYS A 75 -14.24 12.05 22.87
N ALA A 76 -13.38 11.08 22.56
CA ALA A 76 -13.24 9.85 23.34
C ALA A 76 -12.78 10.11 24.80
N GLN A 77 -11.98 11.15 25.04
CA GLN A 77 -11.62 11.57 26.40
C GLN A 77 -12.81 12.22 27.12
N LEU A 78 -13.52 13.16 26.48
CA LEU A 78 -14.69 13.82 27.05
C LEU A 78 -15.82 12.82 27.36
N GLU A 79 -15.99 11.79 26.51
CA GLU A 79 -16.94 10.71 26.74
C GLU A 79 -16.54 9.85 27.95
N LYS A 80 -15.25 9.48 28.09
CA LYS A 80 -14.72 8.80 29.29
C LYS A 80 -14.91 9.64 30.56
N GLU A 81 -14.68 10.94 30.50
CA GLU A 81 -14.89 11.87 31.62
C GLU A 81 -16.39 11.98 31.97
N ALA A 82 -17.28 12.07 30.97
CA ALA A 82 -18.73 12.09 31.16
C ALA A 82 -19.28 10.79 31.77
N ILE A 83 -18.81 9.63 31.29
CA ILE A 83 -19.16 8.31 31.85
C ILE A 83 -18.68 8.20 33.31
N THR A 84 -17.48 8.70 33.61
CA THR A 84 -16.92 8.71 34.97
C THR A 84 -17.69 9.63 35.92
N LEU A 85 -18.13 10.81 35.45
CA LEU A 85 -18.94 11.75 36.22
C LEU A 85 -20.36 11.23 36.47
N THR A 86 -20.93 10.50 35.50
CA THR A 86 -22.27 9.91 35.60
C THR A 86 -22.33 8.70 36.53
N THR A 87 -21.28 7.87 36.56
CA THR A 87 -21.20 6.70 37.47
C THR A 87 -20.98 7.05 38.94
N GLN A 88 -20.57 8.28 39.26
CA GLN A 88 -20.34 8.72 40.65
C GLN A 88 -21.55 9.37 41.34
N ASN A 89 -22.64 9.68 40.63
CA ASN A 89 -23.70 10.57 41.15
C ASN A 89 -25.17 10.16 40.81
N ALA A 90 -25.51 8.87 40.71
CA ALA A 90 -26.90 8.45 40.45
C ALA A 90 -27.37 7.23 41.30
N PRO A 91 -28.45 7.35 42.09
CA PRO A 91 -29.20 6.21 42.63
C PRO A 91 -30.04 5.52 41.54
N PRO A 92 -30.54 4.29 41.77
CA PRO A 92 -31.23 3.51 40.74
C PRO A 92 -32.70 3.94 40.58
N GLU A 93 -33.07 4.49 39.42
CA GLU A 93 -34.47 4.61 39.01
C GLU A 93 -34.62 4.39 37.49
N GLN A 94 -35.76 3.81 37.09
CA GLN A 94 -36.00 3.32 35.73
C GLN A 94 -36.44 4.46 34.80
N VAL A 95 -35.85 4.54 33.60
CA VAL A 95 -36.31 5.45 32.54
C VAL A 95 -36.61 4.65 31.27
N GLN A 96 -37.85 4.75 30.79
CA GLN A 96 -38.25 4.20 29.49
C GLN A 96 -37.86 5.19 28.38
N VAL A 97 -37.23 4.69 27.33
CA VAL A 97 -36.86 5.47 26.13
C VAL A 97 -37.86 5.15 25.01
N PRO A 98 -38.41 6.14 24.29
CA PRO A 98 -39.32 5.90 23.16
C PRO A 98 -38.56 5.33 21.94
N PRO A 99 -39.25 4.64 21.01
CA PRO A 99 -38.57 3.92 19.94
C PRO A 99 -38.02 4.85 18.87
N GLU A 100 -36.69 4.97 18.81
CA GLU A 100 -36.02 5.41 17.58
C GLU A 100 -36.14 4.30 16.52
N SER A 101 -36.31 4.72 15.27
CA SER A 101 -36.54 3.84 14.14
C SER A 101 -35.28 3.06 13.78
N ASN A 102 -35.30 1.74 13.99
CA ASN A 102 -34.31 0.79 13.49
C ASN A 102 -33.86 1.14 12.05
N PRO A 103 -32.57 1.43 11.80
CA PRO A 103 -31.95 0.93 10.58
C PRO A 103 -32.03 -0.61 10.62
N ALA A 104 -32.19 -1.24 9.46
CA ALA A 104 -32.61 -2.63 9.39
C ALA A 104 -31.73 -3.59 10.21
N THR A 105 -32.37 -4.45 11.01
CA THR A 105 -31.81 -5.75 11.41
C THR A 105 -31.55 -6.56 10.14
N GLY A 106 -30.35 -6.35 9.59
CA GLY A 106 -29.84 -6.95 8.36
C GLY A 106 -28.58 -7.74 8.63
N GLY A 107 -28.50 -8.44 9.76
CA GLY A 107 -27.49 -9.47 9.99
C GLY A 107 -27.68 -10.56 8.95
N ILE A 108 -26.97 -10.45 7.82
CA ILE A 108 -26.96 -11.48 6.79
C ILE A 108 -26.23 -12.67 7.40
N SER A 109 -27.00 -13.64 7.91
CA SER A 109 -26.46 -14.95 8.27
C SER A 109 -26.00 -15.63 6.97
N ARG A 110 -24.75 -15.35 6.58
CA ARG A 110 -24.11 -15.91 5.40
C ARG A 110 -23.83 -17.38 5.69
N VAL A 111 -24.70 -18.25 5.18
CA VAL A 111 -24.55 -19.72 5.36
C VAL A 111 -23.27 -20.17 4.68
N ARG A 112 -22.19 -20.32 5.46
CA ARG A 112 -20.92 -20.87 4.98
C ARG A 112 -21.10 -22.36 4.68
N THR A 113 -20.45 -22.84 3.62
CA THR A 113 -20.49 -24.25 3.22
C THR A 113 -19.07 -24.77 2.93
N GLY A 114 -18.94 -26.10 2.77
CA GLY A 114 -17.68 -26.73 2.35
C GLY A 114 -16.48 -26.36 3.23
N ASN A 115 -15.40 -25.91 2.60
CA ASN A 115 -14.17 -25.49 3.28
C ASN A 115 -14.36 -24.18 4.05
N PHE A 116 -15.23 -23.28 3.59
CA PHE A 116 -15.50 -22.01 4.29
C PHE A 116 -16.11 -22.26 5.67
N ALA A 117 -17.05 -23.20 5.80
CA ALA A 117 -17.62 -23.62 7.08
C ALA A 117 -16.62 -24.30 8.05
N GLN A 118 -15.45 -24.70 7.55
CA GLN A 118 -14.37 -25.27 8.38
C GLN A 118 -13.33 -24.23 8.80
N ALA A 119 -13.21 -23.12 8.08
CA ALA A 119 -12.21 -22.09 8.28
C ALA A 119 -12.77 -20.79 8.89
N LEU A 120 -14.07 -20.53 8.69
CA LEU A 120 -14.82 -19.41 9.27
C LEU A 120 -15.79 -19.96 10.33
N VAL A 121 -16.01 -19.22 11.41
CA VAL A 121 -16.91 -19.61 12.52
C VAL A 121 -17.74 -18.41 12.98
N SER A 122 -19.06 -18.58 13.13
CA SER A 122 -19.91 -17.51 13.68
C SER A 122 -19.72 -17.38 15.20
N PRO A 123 -20.04 -16.22 15.82
CA PRO A 123 -19.87 -16.02 17.27
C PRO A 123 -20.49 -17.12 18.13
N GLN A 124 -21.66 -17.64 17.77
CA GLN A 124 -22.38 -18.67 18.53
C GLN A 124 -21.81 -20.10 18.35
N GLU A 125 -20.91 -20.31 17.39
CA GLU A 125 -20.30 -21.61 17.06
C GLU A 125 -18.86 -21.76 17.60
N VAL A 126 -18.36 -20.73 18.29
CA VAL A 126 -17.09 -20.81 19.05
C VAL A 126 -17.30 -21.69 20.28
N LEU A 127 -16.42 -22.68 20.44
CA LEU A 127 -16.51 -23.69 21.50
C LEU A 127 -15.84 -23.19 22.78
N SER A 128 -16.26 -23.71 23.94
CA SER A 128 -15.66 -23.37 25.25
C SER A 128 -14.16 -23.67 25.36
N ASP A 129 -13.68 -24.60 24.53
CA ASP A 129 -12.31 -25.11 24.54
C ASP A 129 -11.46 -24.45 23.43
N ASP A 130 -12.04 -23.56 22.61
CA ASP A 130 -11.29 -22.71 21.70
C ASP A 130 -10.57 -21.59 22.47
N ILE A 131 -9.33 -21.30 22.10
CA ILE A 131 -8.65 -20.07 22.51
C ILE A 131 -8.99 -19.01 21.46
N VAL A 132 -9.67 -17.95 21.87
CA VAL A 132 -9.83 -16.76 21.04
C VAL A 132 -8.51 -15.98 21.04
N LEU A 133 -7.93 -15.81 19.87
CA LEU A 133 -6.74 -14.99 19.63
C LEU A 133 -7.17 -13.68 18.99
N ASP A 134 -7.18 -12.61 19.80
CA ASP A 134 -7.38 -11.25 19.32
C ASP A 134 -6.08 -10.74 18.68
N ILE A 135 -6.14 -10.27 17.43
CA ILE A 135 -4.95 -9.81 16.70
C ILE A 135 -4.81 -8.28 16.61
N SER A 136 -5.72 -7.54 17.25
CA SER A 136 -5.89 -6.11 17.03
C SER A 136 -4.74 -5.30 17.66
N PRO A 137 -4.19 -4.27 16.98
CA PRO A 137 -3.05 -3.52 17.51
C PRO A 137 -3.30 -2.72 18.78
N SER A 138 -4.50 -2.13 18.90
CA SER A 138 -4.88 -1.20 19.97
C SER A 138 -6.25 -1.53 20.58
N ALA A 139 -6.55 -2.82 20.78
CA ALA A 139 -7.81 -3.25 21.37
C ALA A 139 -8.03 -2.68 22.78
N THR A 140 -9.18 -2.02 22.97
CA THR A 140 -9.66 -1.53 24.27
C THR A 140 -10.79 -2.39 24.85
N ARG A 141 -11.34 -3.29 24.03
CA ARG A 141 -12.37 -4.27 24.34
C ARG A 141 -11.97 -5.59 23.66
N TYR A 142 -12.22 -6.70 24.34
CA TYR A 142 -11.84 -8.06 23.93
C TYR A 142 -13.05 -8.97 24.03
N ILE A 143 -13.07 -10.06 23.26
CA ILE A 143 -13.95 -11.20 23.56
C ILE A 143 -13.56 -11.75 24.95
N GLU A 144 -14.54 -12.10 25.79
CA GLU A 144 -14.26 -12.60 27.14
C GLU A 144 -13.38 -13.86 27.09
N GLY A 145 -12.23 -13.82 27.78
CA GLY A 145 -11.23 -14.89 27.75
C GLY A 145 -10.25 -14.85 26.58
N ALA A 146 -10.35 -13.90 25.64
CA ALA A 146 -9.43 -13.80 24.50
C ALA A 146 -8.02 -13.35 24.91
N VAL A 147 -7.01 -13.98 24.29
CA VAL A 147 -5.60 -13.59 24.42
C VAL A 147 -5.27 -12.64 23.27
N ASN A 148 -4.57 -11.53 23.51
CA ASN A 148 -4.16 -10.61 22.45
C ASN A 148 -2.70 -10.82 22.02
N ILE A 149 -2.48 -10.89 20.71
CA ILE A 149 -1.18 -10.70 20.06
C ILE A 149 -1.40 -9.78 18.86
N ASN A 150 -1.14 -8.48 19.01
CA ASN A 150 -1.06 -7.54 17.90
C ASN A 150 -0.30 -8.16 16.70
N TYR A 151 -0.96 -8.32 15.55
CA TYR A 151 -0.40 -8.94 14.34
C TYR A 151 0.83 -8.21 13.80
N GLU A 152 0.97 -6.91 14.04
CA GLU A 152 2.15 -6.12 13.66
C GLU A 152 3.42 -6.68 14.31
N ARG A 153 3.30 -7.36 15.46
CA ARG A 153 4.44 -8.02 16.12
C ARG A 153 4.99 -9.19 15.33
N PHE A 154 4.27 -9.73 14.35
CA PHE A 154 4.81 -10.70 13.40
C PHE A 154 5.78 -10.08 12.39
N TYR A 155 5.85 -8.75 12.31
CA TYR A 155 6.87 -8.03 11.57
C TYR A 155 8.05 -7.57 12.46
N ALA A 156 9.22 -7.57 11.85
CA ALA A 156 10.43 -6.92 12.32
C ALA A 156 10.50 -5.47 11.78
N GLU A 157 11.50 -4.72 12.22
CA GLU A 157 11.77 -3.37 11.70
C GLU A 157 11.93 -3.38 10.15
N GLY A 158 11.48 -2.29 9.51
CA GLY A 158 11.43 -2.19 8.05
C GLY A 158 10.34 -3.04 7.39
N GLY A 159 9.44 -3.68 8.13
CA GLY A 159 8.29 -4.42 7.58
C GLY A 159 8.66 -5.76 6.93
N ARG A 160 9.77 -6.38 7.35
CA ARG A 160 10.08 -7.78 7.04
C ARG A 160 9.36 -8.68 8.04
N PHE A 161 9.03 -9.92 7.64
CA PHE A 161 8.55 -10.92 8.60
C PHE A 161 9.63 -11.18 9.68
N ARG A 162 9.19 -11.39 10.93
CA ARG A 162 10.05 -12.00 11.94
C ARG A 162 10.42 -13.42 11.56
N SER A 163 11.52 -13.91 12.12
CA SER A 163 11.90 -15.31 11.98
C SER A 163 10.85 -16.24 12.61
N VAL A 164 10.79 -17.47 12.10
CA VAL A 164 9.94 -18.55 12.64
C VAL A 164 10.14 -18.72 14.15
N GLY A 165 11.39 -18.57 14.63
CA GLY A 165 11.72 -18.69 16.05
C GLY A 165 11.11 -17.58 16.91
N GLU A 166 11.19 -16.33 16.45
CA GLU A 166 10.57 -15.20 17.16
C GLU A 166 9.03 -15.31 17.18
N ILE A 167 8.39 -15.69 16.07
CA ILE A 167 6.93 -15.84 16.04
C ILE A 167 6.48 -17.00 16.94
N ALA A 168 7.22 -18.11 16.95
CA ALA A 168 7.00 -19.21 17.89
C ALA A 168 7.17 -18.75 19.35
N GLU A 169 8.17 -17.91 19.64
CA GLU A 169 8.35 -17.34 20.98
C GLU A 169 7.16 -16.45 21.39
N LEU A 170 6.65 -15.59 20.49
CA LEU A 170 5.46 -14.77 20.75
C LEU A 170 4.23 -15.62 21.11
N LEU A 171 3.98 -16.69 20.35
CA LEU A 171 2.86 -17.62 20.60
C LEU A 171 3.05 -18.38 21.93
N GLY A 172 4.25 -18.87 22.21
CA GLY A 172 4.57 -19.56 23.46
C GLY A 172 4.49 -18.67 24.70
N GLN A 173 4.95 -17.42 24.60
CA GLN A 173 4.81 -16.39 25.63
C GLN A 173 3.34 -16.06 25.92
N ALA A 174 2.46 -16.15 24.92
CA ALA A 174 1.01 -15.99 25.04
C ALA A 174 0.28 -17.25 25.54
N GLY A 175 1.00 -18.34 25.81
CA GLY A 175 0.42 -19.61 26.29
C GLY A 175 -0.35 -20.38 25.22
N ILE A 176 0.02 -20.21 23.95
CA ILE A 176 -0.52 -20.92 22.79
C ILE A 176 0.47 -22.00 22.34
N SER A 177 -0.04 -23.19 22.05
CA SER A 177 0.71 -24.31 21.46
C SER A 177 0.09 -24.73 20.12
N ARG A 178 0.84 -25.52 19.33
CA ARG A 178 0.39 -26.00 18.02
C ARG A 178 -0.81 -26.97 18.07
N ASN A 179 -1.11 -27.52 19.26
CA ASN A 179 -2.17 -28.52 19.46
C ASN A 179 -3.51 -27.89 19.89
N ASP A 180 -3.48 -26.63 20.35
CA ASP A 180 -4.65 -25.87 20.78
C ASP A 180 -5.59 -25.59 19.59
N SER A 181 -6.89 -25.48 19.88
CA SER A 181 -7.88 -25.00 18.94
C SER A 181 -7.95 -23.47 19.02
N LEU A 182 -7.72 -22.79 17.90
CA LEU A 182 -7.67 -21.33 17.83
C LEU A 182 -8.84 -20.76 17.00
N VAL A 183 -9.45 -19.69 17.51
CA VAL A 183 -10.33 -18.81 16.74
C VAL A 183 -9.70 -17.43 16.71
N ILE A 184 -9.29 -16.96 15.53
CA ILE A 184 -8.68 -15.65 15.35
C ILE A 184 -9.79 -14.62 15.22
N ALA A 185 -9.73 -13.56 16.02
CA ALA A 185 -10.69 -12.46 16.02
C ALA A 185 -9.95 -11.10 16.00
N GLY A 186 -10.70 -10.05 15.74
CA GLY A 186 -10.18 -8.69 15.67
C GLY A 186 -9.80 -8.25 14.27
N GLU A 187 -9.49 -6.96 14.16
CA GLU A 187 -9.39 -6.22 12.90
C GLU A 187 -8.38 -5.07 13.05
N CYS A 188 -8.09 -4.38 11.94
CA CYS A 188 -7.19 -3.22 11.96
C CYS A 188 -7.96 -1.92 12.15
N LEU A 189 -8.24 -1.55 13.41
CA LEU A 189 -8.64 -0.20 13.77
C LEU A 189 -7.41 0.55 14.31
N PRO A 190 -7.07 1.76 13.79
CA PRO A 190 -7.83 2.61 12.87
C PRO A 190 -7.55 2.38 11.37
N CYS A 191 -6.88 1.30 10.99
CA CYS A 191 -6.30 1.06 9.66
C CYS A 191 -7.31 0.73 8.54
N GLY A 192 -8.61 0.86 8.77
CA GLY A 192 -9.67 0.58 7.78
C GLY A 192 -10.54 -0.65 8.05
N GLY A 193 -10.33 -1.34 9.18
CA GLY A 193 -11.16 -2.45 9.65
C GLY A 193 -11.02 -3.75 8.83
N GLY A 194 -11.99 -4.63 8.97
CA GLY A 194 -12.16 -5.82 8.13
C GLY A 194 -11.19 -6.98 8.40
N PRO A 195 -11.25 -8.05 7.58
CA PRO A 195 -10.76 -9.37 7.96
C PRO A 195 -9.27 -9.61 7.64
N SER A 196 -8.60 -8.67 6.96
CA SER A 196 -7.24 -8.84 6.44
C SER A 196 -6.22 -9.28 7.50
N PRO A 197 -6.12 -8.66 8.70
CA PRO A 197 -5.11 -9.04 9.68
C PRO A 197 -5.41 -10.39 10.35
N ALA A 198 -6.70 -10.73 10.53
CA ALA A 198 -7.11 -12.02 11.07
C ALA A 198 -6.82 -13.16 10.10
N VAL A 199 -7.10 -12.96 8.80
CA VAL A 199 -6.78 -13.93 7.74
C VAL A 199 -5.27 -14.02 7.45
N PHE A 200 -4.53 -12.93 7.61
CA PHE A 200 -3.07 -12.94 7.57
C PHE A 200 -2.47 -13.74 8.73
N SER A 201 -2.99 -13.54 9.94
CA SER A 201 -2.62 -14.32 11.12
C SER A 201 -3.01 -15.79 10.98
N TYR A 202 -4.14 -16.09 10.32
CA TYR A 202 -4.51 -17.45 9.92
C TYR A 202 -3.45 -18.06 9.00
N TRP A 203 -3.03 -17.35 7.94
CA TRP A 203 -1.97 -17.83 7.04
C TRP A 203 -0.67 -18.14 7.80
N ILE A 204 -0.22 -17.24 8.69
CA ILE A 204 0.96 -17.46 9.53
C ILE A 204 0.80 -18.74 10.36
N LEU A 205 -0.34 -18.92 11.02
CA LEU A 205 -0.59 -20.12 11.83
C LEU A 205 -0.66 -21.39 10.97
N LYS A 206 -1.26 -21.36 9.77
CA LYS A 206 -1.19 -22.51 8.83
C LYS A 206 0.25 -22.79 8.40
N TYR A 207 1.05 -21.76 8.09
CA TYR A 207 2.46 -21.87 7.70
C TYR A 207 3.32 -22.47 8.81
N LEU A 208 3.02 -22.16 10.08
CA LEU A 208 3.66 -22.74 11.26
C LEU A 208 3.13 -24.15 11.64
N GLY A 209 2.13 -24.66 10.92
CA GLY A 209 1.59 -26.02 11.11
C GLY A 209 0.42 -26.12 12.09
N GLN A 210 -0.29 -25.02 12.39
CA GLN A 210 -1.53 -25.06 13.17
C GLN A 210 -2.63 -25.74 12.34
N GLU A 211 -3.04 -26.94 12.76
CA GLU A 211 -4.13 -27.67 12.10
C GLU A 211 -5.48 -27.06 12.48
N LYS A 212 -5.73 -26.91 13.79
CA LYS A 212 -6.97 -26.40 14.39
C LYS A 212 -6.93 -24.88 14.53
N VAL A 213 -7.20 -24.19 13.43
CA VAL A 213 -7.35 -22.73 13.43
C VAL A 213 -8.50 -22.33 12.53
N ARG A 214 -9.30 -21.37 13.00
CA ARG A 214 -10.45 -20.74 12.34
C ARG A 214 -10.35 -19.22 12.49
N VAL A 215 -11.09 -18.48 11.68
CA VAL A 215 -11.27 -17.02 11.79
C VAL A 215 -12.73 -16.76 12.17
N LEU A 216 -12.96 -15.80 13.08
CA LEU A 216 -14.29 -15.33 13.43
C LEU A 216 -14.93 -14.67 12.20
N ASP A 217 -16.14 -15.11 11.84
CA ASP A 217 -16.91 -14.57 10.73
C ASP A 217 -17.78 -13.41 11.23
N GLY A 218 -17.14 -12.25 11.42
CA GLY A 218 -17.72 -11.05 12.03
C GLY A 218 -16.74 -10.37 13.00
N SER A 219 -17.18 -9.26 13.57
CA SER A 219 -16.38 -8.45 14.50
C SER A 219 -16.71 -8.72 15.98
N ILE A 220 -16.10 -7.94 16.88
CA ILE A 220 -16.46 -7.97 18.32
C ILE A 220 -17.82 -7.32 18.59
N GLU A 221 -18.31 -6.48 17.69
CA GLU A 221 -19.67 -5.92 17.69
C GLU A 221 -20.69 -7.01 17.37
N ASP A 222 -20.42 -7.89 16.38
CA ASP A 222 -21.27 -9.06 16.11
C ASP A 222 -21.29 -10.04 17.30
N TRP A 223 -20.14 -10.23 17.95
CA TRP A 223 -20.05 -11.02 19.18
C TRP A 223 -20.91 -10.43 20.32
N ALA A 224 -20.85 -9.12 20.52
CA ALA A 224 -21.68 -8.43 21.52
C ALA A 224 -23.17 -8.46 21.14
N ALA A 225 -23.51 -8.29 19.85
CA ALA A 225 -24.87 -8.37 19.32
C ALA A 225 -25.47 -9.78 19.44
N ALA A 226 -24.64 -10.82 19.40
CA ALA A 226 -25.02 -12.20 19.72
C ALA A 226 -25.36 -12.42 21.21
N GLY A 227 -25.18 -11.42 22.07
CA GLY A 227 -25.40 -11.52 23.52
C GLY A 227 -24.27 -12.23 24.26
N LEU A 228 -23.08 -12.33 23.65
CA LEU A 228 -21.91 -12.99 24.23
C LEU A 228 -21.04 -11.97 24.99
N ASN A 229 -20.33 -12.43 26.01
CA ASN A 229 -19.59 -11.57 26.93
C ASN A 229 -18.34 -10.97 26.28
N THR A 230 -18.05 -9.71 26.61
CA THR A 230 -16.81 -9.00 26.28
C THR A 230 -16.10 -8.50 27.53
N SER A 231 -14.77 -8.43 27.47
CA SER A 231 -13.91 -7.91 28.53
C SER A 231 -13.24 -6.59 28.15
N ASN A 232 -12.77 -5.85 29.14
CA ASN A 232 -11.89 -4.68 28.93
C ASN A 232 -10.39 -5.02 29.14
N VAL A 233 -10.08 -6.30 29.37
CA VAL A 233 -8.71 -6.82 29.55
C VAL A 233 -8.54 -8.12 28.77
N SER A 234 -7.38 -8.33 28.17
CA SER A 234 -7.04 -9.61 27.55
C SER A 234 -6.70 -10.66 28.61
N ALA A 235 -7.02 -11.91 28.32
CA ALA A 235 -6.68 -13.04 29.18
C ALA A 235 -5.17 -13.31 29.17
N MET A 236 -4.64 -13.68 30.33
CA MET A 236 -3.28 -14.19 30.48
C MET A 236 -3.30 -15.70 30.65
N ARG A 237 -2.54 -16.42 29.82
CA ARG A 237 -2.33 -17.87 29.94
C ARG A 237 -0.92 -18.17 30.48
N PRO A 238 -0.71 -19.31 31.16
CA PRO A 238 0.64 -19.79 31.47
C PRO A 238 1.45 -19.98 30.18
N ARG A 239 2.71 -19.57 30.19
CA ARG A 239 3.62 -19.75 29.04
C ARG A 239 3.79 -21.24 28.71
N THR A 240 3.95 -21.52 27.42
CA THR A 240 4.17 -22.87 26.88
C THR A 240 5.18 -22.82 25.74
N ASP A 241 5.62 -23.98 25.27
CA ASP A 241 6.49 -24.07 24.09
C ASP A 241 5.64 -24.18 22.82
N TYR A 242 5.76 -23.20 21.92
CA TYR A 242 5.22 -23.33 20.56
C TYR A 242 6.26 -24.00 19.67
N ILE A 243 6.06 -25.27 19.33
CA ILE A 243 6.93 -26.00 18.40
C ILE A 243 6.31 -25.91 17.00
N PRO A 244 6.92 -25.22 16.02
CA PRO A 244 6.38 -25.14 14.66
C PRO A 244 6.57 -26.45 13.88
N ALA A 245 5.70 -26.70 12.90
CA ALA A 245 5.87 -27.72 11.85
C ALA A 245 5.61 -27.04 10.51
N LEU A 246 6.69 -26.54 9.89
CA LEU A 246 6.58 -25.63 8.76
C LEU A 246 5.91 -26.27 7.54
N ARG A 247 5.06 -25.46 6.89
CA ARG A 247 4.39 -25.76 5.63
C ARG A 247 4.95 -24.85 4.52
N PRO A 248 6.19 -25.12 4.04
CA PRO A 248 6.86 -24.26 3.06
C PRO A 248 6.09 -24.13 1.75
N GLU A 249 5.21 -25.07 1.42
CA GLU A 249 4.36 -25.02 0.24
C GLU A 249 3.33 -23.88 0.24
N LEU A 250 3.08 -23.21 1.38
CA LEU A 250 2.18 -22.06 1.46
C LEU A 250 2.85 -20.71 1.11
N LEU A 251 4.17 -20.68 0.97
CA LEU A 251 4.99 -19.51 0.64
C LEU A 251 5.77 -19.79 -0.65
N ALA A 252 5.57 -18.96 -1.68
CA ALA A 252 6.35 -19.06 -2.91
C ALA A 252 7.76 -18.47 -2.72
N THR A 253 8.73 -19.04 -3.46
CA THR A 253 10.06 -18.46 -3.63
C THR A 253 10.15 -17.71 -4.96
N TYR A 254 11.12 -16.82 -5.11
CA TYR A 254 11.42 -16.16 -6.39
C TYR A 254 11.54 -17.17 -7.56
N ASP A 255 12.28 -18.27 -7.36
CA ASP A 255 12.41 -19.34 -8.37
C ASP A 255 11.06 -19.99 -8.72
N PHE A 256 10.19 -20.23 -7.75
CA PHE A 256 8.85 -20.76 -8.02
C PHE A 256 7.97 -19.77 -8.80
N VAL A 257 8.14 -18.47 -8.58
CA VAL A 257 7.42 -17.42 -9.34
C VAL A 257 7.90 -17.36 -10.79
N VAL A 258 9.20 -17.46 -11.03
CA VAL A 258 9.78 -17.38 -12.40
C VAL A 258 9.60 -18.70 -13.18
N ASN A 259 9.86 -19.84 -12.53
CA ASN A 259 10.01 -21.14 -13.20
C ASN A 259 8.91 -22.16 -12.84
N GLY A 260 8.12 -21.93 -11.79
CA GLY A 260 7.13 -22.89 -11.27
C GLY A 260 5.84 -23.02 -12.09
N GLY A 261 5.68 -22.27 -13.18
CA GLY A 261 4.51 -22.34 -14.06
C GLY A 261 3.20 -21.82 -13.47
N ALA A 262 3.27 -21.14 -12.31
CA ALA A 262 2.13 -20.61 -11.60
C ALA A 262 1.40 -19.50 -12.36
N GLN A 263 0.14 -19.28 -11.99
CA GLN A 263 -0.62 -18.09 -12.35
C GLN A 263 -0.33 -17.03 -11.29
N ILE A 264 0.21 -15.89 -11.70
CA ILE A 264 0.56 -14.82 -10.77
C ILE A 264 -0.65 -13.88 -10.62
N VAL A 265 -1.05 -13.60 -9.39
CA VAL A 265 -2.15 -12.71 -9.02
C VAL A 265 -1.59 -11.54 -8.22
N ASP A 266 -1.79 -10.32 -8.74
CA ASP A 266 -1.51 -9.09 -8.03
C ASP A 266 -2.79 -8.64 -7.33
N ALA A 267 -2.78 -8.68 -6.00
CA ALA A 267 -3.95 -8.37 -5.17
C ALA A 267 -4.05 -6.90 -4.76
N ARG A 268 -3.20 -6.02 -5.31
CA ARG A 268 -3.25 -4.57 -5.08
C ARG A 268 -4.32 -3.88 -5.94
N PRO A 269 -4.73 -2.64 -5.62
CA PRO A 269 -5.63 -1.87 -6.46
C PRO A 269 -5.11 -1.70 -7.91
N PRO A 270 -5.99 -1.47 -8.91
CA PRO A 270 -5.58 -1.36 -10.31
C PRO A 270 -4.56 -0.25 -10.60
N GLY A 271 -4.58 0.83 -9.79
CA GLY A 271 -3.56 1.89 -9.82
C GLY A 271 -2.16 1.34 -9.61
N ASP A 272 -1.90 0.73 -8.44
CA ASP A 272 -0.63 0.08 -8.09
C ASP A 272 -0.18 -0.98 -9.11
N PHE A 273 -1.12 -1.77 -9.63
CA PHE A 273 -0.84 -2.77 -10.66
C PHE A 273 -0.33 -2.14 -11.98
N SER A 274 -0.93 -1.01 -12.39
CA SER A 274 -0.54 -0.28 -13.62
C SER A 274 0.78 0.46 -13.49
N ILE A 275 1.17 0.84 -12.27
CA ILE A 275 2.48 1.42 -11.93
C ILE A 275 3.59 0.37 -12.13
N GLY A 276 3.43 -0.84 -11.60
CA GLY A 276 4.44 -1.89 -11.73
C GLY A 276 3.99 -3.22 -11.16
N SER A 277 4.14 -4.31 -11.91
CA SER A 277 3.70 -5.66 -11.51
C SER A 277 4.64 -6.75 -12.03
N ILE A 278 4.53 -7.96 -11.46
CA ILE A 278 5.28 -9.14 -11.91
C ILE A 278 4.84 -9.48 -13.35
N PRO A 279 5.77 -9.71 -14.31
CA PRO A 279 5.41 -10.00 -15.69
C PRO A 279 4.42 -11.16 -15.83
N GLY A 280 3.29 -10.89 -16.49
CA GLY A 280 2.22 -11.87 -16.69
C GLY A 280 1.23 -11.99 -15.53
N ALA A 281 1.33 -11.15 -14.49
CA ALA A 281 0.37 -11.13 -13.40
C ALA A 281 -1.04 -10.67 -13.86
N ILE A 282 -2.05 -11.28 -13.25
CA ILE A 282 -3.46 -10.93 -13.39
C ILE A 282 -3.83 -10.08 -12.16
N ASN A 283 -4.42 -8.91 -12.38
CA ASN A 283 -4.88 -8.08 -11.26
C ASN A 283 -6.22 -8.59 -10.73
N ILE A 284 -6.26 -8.98 -9.45
CA ILE A 284 -7.49 -9.32 -8.72
C ILE A 284 -7.40 -8.60 -7.36
N PRO A 285 -7.77 -7.30 -7.31
CA PRO A 285 -7.70 -6.51 -6.08
C PRO A 285 -8.40 -7.19 -4.90
N PHE A 286 -7.84 -7.10 -3.70
CA PHE A 286 -8.33 -7.80 -2.50
C PHE A 286 -9.77 -7.41 -2.12
N GLU A 287 -10.20 -6.20 -2.49
CA GLU A 287 -11.57 -5.70 -2.31
C GLU A 287 -12.58 -6.60 -3.05
N ASN A 288 -12.18 -7.26 -4.14
CA ASN A 288 -13.04 -8.18 -4.89
C ASN A 288 -13.37 -9.46 -4.10
N VAL A 289 -12.64 -9.81 -3.04
CA VAL A 289 -12.95 -10.97 -2.19
C VAL A 289 -13.64 -10.61 -0.87
N VAL A 290 -13.90 -9.32 -0.63
CA VAL A 290 -14.56 -8.78 0.56
C VAL A 290 -15.92 -8.16 0.20
N GLU A 291 -16.88 -8.25 1.12
CA GLU A 291 -18.19 -7.62 1.04
C GLU A 291 -18.74 -7.43 2.46
N ASP A 292 -19.20 -6.22 2.79
CA ASP A 292 -19.63 -5.85 4.16
C ASP A 292 -18.63 -6.31 5.23
N GLU A 293 -17.37 -5.85 5.10
CA GLU A 293 -16.25 -6.10 6.04
C GLU A 293 -15.92 -7.58 6.33
N THR A 294 -16.48 -8.50 5.54
CA THR A 294 -16.30 -9.95 5.70
C THR A 294 -15.98 -10.62 4.36
N VAL A 295 -15.42 -11.84 4.39
CA VAL A 295 -15.10 -12.58 3.16
C VAL A 295 -16.39 -12.92 2.41
N ARG A 296 -16.39 -12.75 1.08
CA ARG A 296 -17.54 -13.05 0.20
C ARG A 296 -18.04 -14.50 0.31
N ALA A 297 -19.28 -14.72 -0.13
CA ALA A 297 -19.84 -16.06 -0.29
C ALA A 297 -19.09 -16.85 -1.40
N GLN A 298 -19.11 -18.18 -1.32
CA GLN A 298 -18.35 -19.04 -2.24
C GLN A 298 -18.82 -18.85 -3.69
N GLU A 299 -20.13 -18.70 -3.89
CA GLU A 299 -20.79 -18.55 -5.19
C GLU A 299 -20.41 -17.24 -5.91
N ASP A 300 -19.99 -16.22 -5.16
CA ASP A 300 -19.49 -14.96 -5.70
C ASP A 300 -17.99 -15.02 -5.99
N LEU A 301 -17.22 -15.70 -5.14
CA LEU A 301 -15.79 -15.95 -5.36
C LEU A 301 -15.52 -16.78 -6.62
N GLU A 302 -16.41 -17.70 -6.99
CA GLU A 302 -16.33 -18.40 -8.28
C GLU A 302 -16.38 -17.46 -9.49
N LYS A 303 -17.09 -16.33 -9.39
CA LYS A 303 -17.13 -15.29 -10.44
C LYS A 303 -15.85 -14.46 -10.46
N VAL A 304 -15.32 -14.13 -9.27
CA VAL A 304 -14.05 -13.39 -9.11
C VAL A 304 -12.87 -14.15 -9.72
N PHE A 305 -12.84 -15.48 -9.56
CA PHE A 305 -11.73 -16.33 -10.00
C PHE A 305 -11.94 -16.98 -11.38
N VAL A 306 -12.94 -16.55 -12.18
CA VAL A 306 -13.27 -17.17 -13.48
C VAL A 306 -12.12 -17.16 -14.50
N GLY A 307 -11.15 -16.25 -14.35
CA GLY A 307 -9.95 -16.16 -15.18
C GLY A 307 -8.79 -17.09 -14.78
N LEU A 308 -8.94 -17.89 -13.72
CA LEU A 308 -7.89 -18.76 -13.18
C LEU A 308 -8.20 -20.24 -13.43
N ASP A 309 -7.17 -20.99 -13.83
CA ASP A 309 -7.23 -22.45 -13.99
C ASP A 309 -6.94 -23.15 -12.65
N LYS A 310 -7.91 -23.92 -12.11
CA LYS A 310 -7.73 -24.72 -10.88
C LYS A 310 -6.69 -25.84 -11.01
N ALA A 311 -6.32 -26.24 -12.22
CA ALA A 311 -5.29 -27.27 -12.45
C ALA A 311 -3.85 -26.72 -12.35
N ARG A 312 -3.67 -25.41 -12.22
CA ARG A 312 -2.37 -24.74 -12.10
C ARG A 312 -2.22 -24.07 -10.74
N PRO A 313 -1.01 -24.07 -10.14
CA PRO A 313 -0.78 -23.33 -8.91
C PRO A 313 -0.98 -21.83 -9.12
N VAL A 314 -1.38 -21.12 -8.06
CA VAL A 314 -1.59 -19.67 -8.04
C VAL A 314 -0.63 -19.07 -7.02
N VAL A 315 0.09 -18.02 -7.42
CA VAL A 315 0.87 -17.19 -6.49
C VAL A 315 0.16 -15.85 -6.34
N VAL A 316 -0.09 -15.43 -5.11
CA VAL A 316 -0.77 -14.18 -4.79
C VAL A 316 0.19 -13.26 -4.04
N TYR A 317 0.27 -11.98 -4.44
CA TYR A 317 1.11 -10.99 -3.74
C TYR A 317 0.45 -9.62 -3.58
N THR A 318 0.90 -8.88 -2.56
CA THR A 318 0.85 -7.42 -2.45
C THR A 318 2.23 -6.92 -2.01
N ASN A 319 2.33 -5.68 -1.53
CA ASN A 319 3.59 -5.08 -1.08
C ASN A 319 4.18 -5.82 0.14
N VAL A 320 3.33 -6.18 1.13
CA VAL A 320 3.74 -6.84 2.39
C VAL A 320 2.98 -8.14 2.70
N GLY A 321 1.96 -8.49 1.90
CA GLY A 321 1.28 -9.78 1.95
C GLY A 321 0.02 -9.87 2.84
N VAL A 322 -0.33 -8.82 3.59
CA VAL A 322 -1.53 -8.83 4.47
C VAL A 322 -2.81 -8.97 3.65
N GLU A 323 -3.00 -8.12 2.64
CA GLU A 323 -4.18 -8.13 1.78
C GLU A 323 -4.14 -9.31 0.80
N ALA A 324 -2.93 -9.71 0.38
CA ALA A 324 -2.71 -10.92 -0.41
C ALA A 324 -3.25 -12.17 0.30
N SER A 325 -3.17 -12.21 1.63
CA SER A 325 -3.68 -13.33 2.44
C SER A 325 -5.19 -13.53 2.28
N LEU A 326 -5.97 -12.47 2.05
CA LEU A 326 -7.42 -12.59 1.79
C LEU A 326 -7.69 -13.31 0.48
N VAL A 327 -7.01 -12.89 -0.59
CA VAL A 327 -7.17 -13.50 -1.91
C VAL A 327 -6.63 -14.94 -1.89
N TRP A 328 -5.52 -15.20 -1.21
CA TRP A 328 -5.01 -16.55 -0.96
C TRP A 328 -6.00 -17.43 -0.18
N PHE A 329 -6.62 -16.91 0.88
CA PHE A 329 -7.60 -17.64 1.71
C PHE A 329 -8.84 -17.99 0.88
N ALA A 330 -9.40 -17.01 0.17
CA ALA A 330 -10.52 -17.21 -0.73
C ALA A 330 -10.22 -18.24 -1.83
N LEU A 331 -9.04 -18.20 -2.45
CA LEU A 331 -8.58 -19.19 -3.43
C LEU A 331 -8.40 -20.59 -2.82
N THR A 332 -7.72 -20.69 -1.67
CA THR A 332 -7.46 -21.96 -0.98
C THR A 332 -8.76 -22.66 -0.61
N LEU A 333 -9.72 -21.93 -0.03
CA LEU A 333 -11.03 -22.48 0.34
C LEU A 333 -11.88 -22.82 -0.89
N SER A 334 -11.72 -22.08 -2.00
CA SER A 334 -12.30 -22.40 -3.31
C SER A 334 -11.62 -23.58 -4.04
N GLY A 335 -10.57 -24.18 -3.45
CA GLY A 335 -9.91 -25.38 -3.95
C GLY A 335 -8.78 -25.17 -4.96
N TYR A 336 -8.13 -23.99 -4.96
CA TYR A 336 -6.89 -23.75 -5.72
C TYR A 336 -5.64 -24.12 -4.88
N ASP A 337 -4.56 -24.59 -5.52
CA ASP A 337 -3.21 -24.61 -4.90
C ASP A 337 -2.64 -23.19 -4.88
N ALA A 338 -2.94 -22.44 -3.82
CA ALA A 338 -2.55 -21.04 -3.68
C ALA A 338 -1.38 -20.87 -2.71
N ARG A 339 -0.45 -19.98 -3.04
CA ARG A 339 0.72 -19.62 -2.22
C ARG A 339 0.84 -18.10 -2.09
N LEU A 340 1.28 -17.63 -0.93
CA LEU A 340 1.63 -16.21 -0.77
C LEU A 340 3.01 -15.89 -1.31
N TYR A 341 3.18 -14.64 -1.71
CA TYR A 341 4.44 -14.04 -2.11
C TYR A 341 4.42 -12.54 -1.78
N THR A 342 5.56 -11.86 -1.91
CA THR A 342 5.64 -10.41 -1.67
C THR A 342 6.32 -9.71 -2.84
N TRP A 343 5.82 -8.52 -3.18
CA TRP A 343 6.47 -7.63 -4.16
C TRP A 343 7.88 -7.24 -3.71
N ARG A 344 8.15 -7.18 -2.39
CA ARG A 344 9.50 -6.96 -1.86
C ARG A 344 10.48 -8.05 -2.27
N ASP A 345 10.12 -9.33 -2.09
CA ASP A 345 10.98 -10.45 -2.49
C ASP A 345 11.24 -10.44 -4.00
N TRP A 346 10.25 -10.04 -4.81
CA TRP A 346 10.46 -9.82 -6.24
C TRP A 346 11.51 -8.74 -6.51
N LEU A 347 11.39 -7.57 -5.87
CA LEU A 347 12.32 -6.46 -6.05
C LEU A 347 13.74 -6.75 -5.53
N GLU A 348 13.86 -7.53 -4.45
CA GLU A 348 15.14 -7.92 -3.84
C GLU A 348 15.87 -9.02 -4.65
N ASN A 349 15.14 -9.97 -5.25
CA ASN A 349 15.72 -11.13 -5.95
C ASN A 349 15.71 -11.04 -7.49
N GLN A 350 14.97 -10.11 -8.10
CA GLN A 350 15.05 -9.93 -9.55
C GLN A 350 16.49 -9.56 -9.97
N PRO A 351 16.97 -10.02 -11.15
CA PRO A 351 18.27 -9.63 -11.65
C PRO A 351 18.43 -8.10 -11.64
N LYS A 352 19.40 -7.59 -10.89
CA LYS A 352 19.74 -6.16 -10.92
C LYS A 352 20.18 -5.81 -12.34
N PHE A 353 19.75 -4.65 -12.84
CA PHE A 353 20.17 -4.19 -14.16
C PHE A 353 21.68 -3.93 -14.13
N GLY A 354 22.43 -4.63 -14.99
CA GLY A 354 23.90 -4.70 -14.92
C GLY A 354 24.63 -3.43 -15.34
N TYR A 355 23.92 -2.36 -15.69
CA TYR A 355 24.49 -1.13 -16.24
C TYR A 355 23.99 0.11 -15.50
N GLU A 356 24.79 1.15 -15.49
CA GLU A 356 24.40 2.50 -15.07
C GLU A 356 24.61 3.48 -16.23
N LEU A 357 23.73 4.48 -16.34
CA LEU A 357 23.91 5.59 -17.25
C LEU A 357 24.98 6.53 -16.66
N THR A 358 26.11 6.67 -17.34
CA THR A 358 27.19 7.57 -16.92
C THR A 358 27.03 8.98 -17.48
N GLU A 359 26.39 9.10 -18.64
CA GLU A 359 26.19 10.37 -19.33
C GLU A 359 25.04 10.27 -20.35
N ALA A 360 24.26 11.34 -20.48
CA ALA A 360 23.38 11.54 -21.63
C ALA A 360 23.48 13.00 -22.10
N ARG A 361 23.46 13.23 -23.41
CA ARG A 361 23.56 14.57 -24.03
C ARG A 361 22.68 14.70 -25.27
N ALA A 362 22.40 15.93 -25.66
CA ALA A 362 21.72 16.25 -26.92
C ALA A 362 22.53 17.33 -27.66
N GLU A 363 22.84 17.11 -28.94
CA GLU A 363 23.57 18.08 -29.77
C GLU A 363 22.93 18.24 -31.18
N PRO A 364 22.54 19.46 -31.60
CA PRO A 364 22.55 20.71 -30.82
C PRO A 364 21.48 20.75 -29.72
N ASN A 365 21.78 21.49 -28.64
CA ASN A 365 20.84 21.87 -27.58
C ASN A 365 21.23 23.30 -27.13
N PRO A 366 20.37 24.32 -27.27
CA PRO A 366 19.01 24.27 -27.82
C PRO A 366 18.96 23.83 -29.29
N VAL A 367 17.87 23.17 -29.66
CA VAL A 367 17.49 22.83 -31.04
C VAL A 367 16.39 23.78 -31.51
N ARG A 368 16.21 23.98 -32.82
CA ARG A 368 15.04 24.70 -33.35
C ARG A 368 13.91 23.73 -33.67
N SER A 369 12.66 24.19 -33.52
CA SER A 369 11.49 23.45 -33.95
C SER A 369 11.61 23.08 -35.44
N GLY A 370 11.28 21.83 -35.77
CA GLY A 370 11.46 21.25 -37.11
C GLY A 370 12.89 20.78 -37.44
N MET A 371 13.88 21.00 -36.57
CA MET A 371 15.26 20.55 -36.79
C MET A 371 15.60 19.27 -36.01
N ALA A 372 16.65 18.58 -36.46
CA ALA A 372 17.17 17.38 -35.82
C ALA A 372 18.15 17.72 -34.68
N THR A 373 18.10 16.94 -33.60
CA THR A 373 19.14 16.86 -32.57
C THR A 373 19.55 15.42 -32.34
N THR A 374 20.84 15.19 -32.09
CA THR A 374 21.41 13.87 -31.80
C THR A 374 21.43 13.66 -30.30
N ILE A 375 20.62 12.73 -29.82
CA ILE A 375 20.63 12.27 -28.44
C ILE A 375 21.68 11.17 -28.30
N THR A 376 22.61 11.34 -27.36
CA THR A 376 23.61 10.32 -26.99
C THR A 376 23.39 9.85 -25.56
N ALA A 377 23.70 8.58 -25.32
CA ALA A 377 23.66 7.96 -23.99
C ALA A 377 24.85 7.01 -23.85
N SER A 378 25.53 7.10 -22.72
CA SER A 378 26.73 6.31 -22.41
C SER A 378 26.53 5.56 -21.11
N PHE A 379 26.92 4.29 -21.08
CA PHE A 379 26.75 3.40 -19.94
C PHE A 379 28.08 2.84 -19.45
N ARG A 380 28.06 2.32 -18.23
CA ARG A 380 29.13 1.51 -17.63
C ARG A 380 28.49 0.27 -17.00
N GLU A 381 29.19 -0.87 -17.02
CA GLU A 381 28.81 -2.04 -16.23
C GLU A 381 28.92 -1.70 -14.73
N ARG A 382 27.97 -2.16 -13.91
CA ARG A 382 28.13 -2.05 -12.45
C ARG A 382 29.12 -3.10 -11.97
N ASP A 383 30.07 -2.68 -11.14
CA ASP A 383 30.97 -3.60 -10.46
C ASP A 383 30.14 -4.58 -9.61
N SER A 384 30.24 -5.89 -9.88
CA SER A 384 29.45 -6.93 -9.21
C SER A 384 29.83 -7.16 -7.73
N ASP A 385 30.96 -6.60 -7.29
CA ASP A 385 31.70 -7.07 -6.12
C ASP A 385 31.60 -6.12 -4.91
N ALA A 386 30.74 -5.09 -4.97
CA ALA A 386 30.67 -4.02 -3.96
C ALA A 386 29.64 -4.22 -2.82
N GLU A 387 28.76 -5.23 -2.90
CA GLU A 387 27.69 -5.47 -1.90
C GLU A 387 27.85 -6.75 -1.04
N GLU A 388 28.98 -7.47 -1.12
CA GLU A 388 29.32 -8.57 -0.19
C GLU A 388 30.33 -8.15 0.91
N ILE A 389 29.97 -7.15 1.72
CA ILE A 389 30.66 -6.78 2.97
C ILE A 389 29.59 -6.39 4.01
N SER A 390 29.45 -6.97 5.19
CA SER A 390 30.08 -8.16 5.80
C SER A 390 29.26 -8.62 7.01
N SER A 391 28.92 -9.91 7.10
CA SER A 391 28.23 -10.51 8.27
C SER A 391 29.13 -11.49 9.05
N SER A 392 30.38 -11.10 9.29
CA SER A 392 31.32 -11.82 10.17
C SER A 392 32.18 -10.83 10.95
N GLY A 393 31.89 -10.63 12.24
CA GLY A 393 32.57 -9.63 13.07
C GLY A 393 33.89 -10.11 13.67
N ASN A 394 34.70 -9.17 14.20
CA ASN A 394 34.76 -8.97 15.66
C ASN A 394 35.52 -7.68 16.09
N SER A 395 35.04 -7.05 17.16
CA SER A 395 35.73 -6.19 18.15
C SER A 395 36.88 -5.21 17.76
N SER A 396 36.63 -3.91 18.00
CA SER A 396 37.31 -3.05 19.02
C SER A 396 37.94 -1.70 18.57
N SER A 397 37.97 -0.79 19.56
CA SER A 397 38.58 0.57 19.64
C SER A 397 38.02 1.72 18.77
N ASN A 398 37.25 2.59 19.46
CA ASN A 398 37.08 4.05 19.28
C ASN A 398 38.03 4.72 18.26
N GLU A 399 37.56 5.55 17.34
CA GLU A 399 36.96 6.87 17.59
C GLU A 399 36.04 7.25 16.42
N ASP A 400 34.82 7.75 16.68
CA ASP A 400 33.99 8.25 15.58
C ASP A 400 33.04 9.39 15.97
N VAL A 401 32.73 10.20 14.97
CA VAL A 401 32.24 11.58 15.13
C VAL A 401 30.77 11.64 15.52
N LYS A 402 30.47 12.41 16.57
CA LYS A 402 29.14 12.54 17.18
C LYS A 402 28.20 13.45 16.38
N LEU A 403 27.66 12.97 15.25
CA LEU A 403 26.55 13.64 14.57
C LEU A 403 25.27 13.53 15.41
N THR A 404 24.78 14.68 15.89
CA THR A 404 23.61 14.77 16.77
C THR A 404 22.38 15.14 15.94
N VAL A 405 21.59 14.14 15.54
CA VAL A 405 20.26 14.38 14.98
C VAL A 405 19.30 14.69 16.12
N LYS A 406 18.64 15.85 16.08
CA LYS A 406 17.55 16.19 17.01
C LYS A 406 16.31 15.41 16.60
N GLY A 407 16.02 14.31 17.30
CA GLY A 407 14.74 13.61 17.14
C GLY A 407 13.57 14.44 17.68
N CYS A 408 12.44 14.37 16.98
CA CYS A 408 11.13 14.57 17.59
C CYS A 408 10.55 13.18 17.88
N VAL A 409 9.99 12.98 19.07
CA VAL A 409 9.49 11.68 19.54
C VAL A 409 7.98 11.83 19.78
N THR A 410 7.17 11.49 18.77
CA THR A 410 5.75 11.03 18.87
C THR A 410 5.06 11.05 17.49
N CYS A 411 5.20 9.99 16.69
CA CYS A 411 4.24 9.61 15.63
C CYS A 411 4.35 8.08 15.43
N GLY A 412 3.47 7.31 16.08
CA GLY A 412 3.49 5.85 16.08
C GLY A 412 2.74 5.21 14.91
N PHE A 413 3.01 5.63 13.67
CA PHE A 413 2.66 4.88 12.45
C PHE A 413 3.65 5.26 11.35
N GLY A 414 4.66 4.41 11.17
CA GLY A 414 5.64 4.59 10.10
C GLY A 414 5.07 4.14 8.77
N SER A 415 4.64 5.09 7.94
CA SER A 415 4.69 4.90 6.48
C SER A 415 6.07 4.35 6.09
N PRO A 416 6.21 3.52 5.03
CA PRO A 416 7.51 3.00 4.59
C PRO A 416 8.40 4.06 3.90
N GLU A 417 8.58 5.22 4.52
CA GLU A 417 9.57 6.22 4.13
C GLU A 417 10.96 5.84 4.65
N SER A 418 11.46 4.71 4.16
CA SER A 418 12.88 4.37 4.23
C SER A 418 13.29 3.44 3.08
N PHE A 419 13.01 3.89 1.86
CA PHE A 419 13.49 3.26 0.62
C PHE A 419 14.05 4.34 -0.31
N ALA A 420 15.28 4.79 -0.03
CA ALA A 420 16.08 5.49 -1.03
C ALA A 420 16.45 4.46 -2.11
N ASN A 421 16.03 4.59 -3.36
CA ASN A 421 16.21 5.78 -4.18
C ASN A 421 15.07 5.86 -5.22
N ILE A 422 14.06 6.71 -4.97
CA ILE A 422 13.04 7.06 -5.96
C ILE A 422 13.00 8.59 -6.03
N ASP A 423 13.56 9.16 -7.10
CA ASP A 423 13.23 10.54 -7.45
C ASP A 423 11.79 10.55 -7.97
N ARG A 424 10.89 11.26 -7.27
CA ARG A 424 9.43 11.19 -7.46
C ARG A 424 8.88 12.50 -8.02
N SER A 425 9.25 12.82 -9.25
CA SER A 425 8.79 14.02 -9.96
C SER A 425 7.89 13.74 -11.18
N SER A 426 7.97 12.55 -11.80
CA SER A 426 7.50 12.35 -13.19
C SER A 426 6.60 11.13 -13.47
N GLY A 427 6.11 10.43 -12.43
CA GLY A 427 4.94 9.53 -12.56
C GLY A 427 5.09 8.24 -13.39
N VAL A 428 6.30 7.88 -13.83
CA VAL A 428 6.57 6.64 -14.57
C VAL A 428 7.32 5.64 -13.70
N ALA A 429 6.81 4.41 -13.61
CA ALA A 429 7.44 3.32 -12.87
C ALA A 429 7.96 2.20 -13.79
N ARG A 430 8.96 1.46 -13.28
CA ARG A 430 9.83 0.57 -14.04
C ARG A 430 9.27 -0.86 -14.09
N ILE A 431 9.18 -1.44 -15.29
CA ILE A 431 8.96 -2.89 -15.49
C ILE A 431 9.86 -3.39 -16.64
N GLY A 432 10.65 -4.43 -16.39
CA GLY A 432 11.29 -5.21 -17.46
C GLY A 432 10.30 -6.20 -18.08
N SER A 433 9.97 -6.04 -19.37
CA SER A 433 9.00 -6.92 -20.03
C SER A 433 9.68 -8.09 -20.74
N SER A 434 9.61 -9.28 -20.14
CA SER A 434 9.79 -10.52 -20.90
C SER A 434 8.51 -10.85 -21.67
N ARG A 435 8.45 -10.48 -22.95
CA ARG A 435 7.49 -11.02 -23.92
C ARG A 435 8.24 -11.79 -24.99
N GLN A 436 8.11 -13.11 -24.97
CA GLN A 436 8.47 -13.96 -26.10
C GLN A 436 7.39 -13.79 -27.18
N ALA A 437 7.70 -13.06 -28.25
CA ALA A 437 6.78 -12.88 -29.36
C ALA A 437 6.83 -14.10 -30.29
N THR A 438 5.69 -14.77 -30.49
CA THR A 438 5.54 -15.78 -31.53
C THR A 438 5.69 -15.15 -32.91
N GLN A 439 6.63 -15.65 -33.71
CA GLN A 439 6.78 -15.32 -35.13
C GLN A 439 6.63 -16.58 -36.00
N PRO A 440 6.11 -16.45 -37.24
CA PRO A 440 6.24 -17.49 -38.26
C PRO A 440 7.68 -17.52 -38.80
N GLU A 441 8.05 -18.65 -39.41
CA GLU A 441 9.44 -18.93 -39.84
C GLU A 441 9.93 -17.98 -40.95
N GLU A 442 11.09 -17.35 -40.74
CA GLU A 442 12.01 -17.02 -41.84
C GLU A 442 13.48 -17.07 -41.36
N THR A 443 14.28 -17.88 -42.06
CA THR A 443 15.76 -18.06 -42.00
C THR A 443 16.55 -17.51 -40.81
N ALA A 444 17.01 -18.43 -39.95
CA ALA A 444 17.91 -18.13 -38.84
C ALA A 444 19.31 -17.64 -39.27
N VAL A 445 19.68 -16.46 -38.76
CA VAL A 445 21.07 -16.10 -38.47
C VAL A 445 21.24 -16.23 -36.95
N GLN A 446 22.26 -16.97 -36.50
CA GLN A 446 22.60 -17.03 -35.08
C GLN A 446 23.31 -15.72 -34.67
N GLU A 447 22.54 -14.71 -34.30
CA GLU A 447 23.08 -13.54 -33.60
C GLU A 447 23.38 -13.92 -32.14
N THR A 448 24.66 -14.15 -31.87
CA THR A 448 25.21 -13.95 -30.52
C THR A 448 25.22 -12.46 -30.23
N GLU A 449 24.31 -11.94 -29.40
CA GLU A 449 24.60 -10.69 -28.69
C GLU A 449 23.68 -10.42 -27.49
N SER A 450 24.29 -10.37 -26.31
CA SER A 450 23.73 -9.75 -25.11
C SER A 450 23.92 -8.23 -25.17
N SER A 451 23.54 -7.60 -26.28
CA SER A 451 23.71 -6.17 -26.52
C SER A 451 22.63 -5.35 -25.81
N LEU A 452 23.05 -4.22 -25.22
CA LEU A 452 22.17 -3.30 -24.55
C LEU A 452 21.34 -2.54 -25.59
N LEU A 453 20.01 -2.64 -25.51
CA LEU A 453 19.08 -1.91 -26.35
C LEU A 453 18.69 -0.60 -25.66
N CYS A 454 18.95 0.54 -26.30
CA CYS A 454 18.69 1.87 -25.74
C CYS A 454 17.62 2.63 -26.54
N THR A 455 16.73 3.32 -25.84
CA THR A 455 15.66 4.15 -26.41
C THR A 455 15.52 5.43 -25.59
N ALA A 456 15.55 6.58 -26.25
CA ALA A 456 15.21 7.86 -25.64
C ALA A 456 13.69 8.11 -25.74
N LEU A 457 13.08 8.46 -24.62
CA LEU A 457 11.69 8.88 -24.48
C LEU A 457 11.69 10.38 -24.23
N VAL A 458 11.07 11.16 -25.12
CA VAL A 458 10.97 12.62 -24.99
C VAL A 458 9.61 12.96 -24.40
N ILE A 459 9.61 13.68 -23.29
CA ILE A 459 8.45 13.94 -22.43
C ILE A 459 8.24 15.46 -22.34
N ALA A 460 7.01 15.91 -22.56
CA ALA A 460 6.63 17.31 -22.37
C ALA A 460 6.41 17.65 -20.89
N THR A 461 6.32 18.94 -20.57
CA THR A 461 6.11 19.43 -19.19
C THR A 461 4.77 19.04 -18.56
N ASP A 462 3.82 18.53 -19.35
CA ASP A 462 2.56 17.94 -18.87
C ASP A 462 2.65 16.42 -18.59
N GLY A 463 3.83 15.83 -18.76
CA GLY A 463 4.09 14.39 -18.59
C GLY A 463 3.79 13.53 -19.82
N SER A 464 3.35 14.10 -20.95
CA SER A 464 3.05 13.33 -22.15
C SER A 464 4.31 12.92 -22.94
N GLU A 465 4.38 11.67 -23.39
CA GLU A 465 5.43 11.21 -24.32
C GLU A 465 5.17 11.77 -25.72
N VAL A 466 5.99 12.73 -26.15
CA VAL A 466 5.88 13.39 -27.47
C VAL A 466 6.70 12.69 -28.55
N ALA A 467 7.74 11.94 -28.18
CA ALA A 467 8.54 11.16 -29.13
C ALA A 467 9.30 10.00 -28.50
N ARG A 468 9.60 8.99 -29.33
CA ARG A 468 10.39 7.81 -28.99
C ARG A 468 11.45 7.55 -30.04
N THR A 469 12.72 7.54 -29.63
CA THR A 469 13.87 7.41 -30.54
C THR A 469 14.74 6.24 -30.12
N ARG A 470 14.89 5.22 -30.98
CA ARG A 470 15.86 4.13 -30.75
C ARG A 470 17.28 4.69 -30.89
N LEU A 471 18.12 4.46 -29.88
CA LEU A 471 19.53 4.80 -29.94
C LEU A 471 20.31 3.57 -30.42
N LEU A 472 21.16 3.75 -31.43
CA LEU A 472 22.01 2.70 -31.98
C LEU A 472 23.38 2.75 -31.32
N GLN A 473 23.97 1.58 -31.07
CA GLN A 473 25.31 1.46 -30.51
C GLN A 473 26.33 2.07 -31.48
N THR A 474 27.18 2.98 -30.99
CA THR A 474 28.23 3.63 -31.79
C THR A 474 29.61 3.04 -31.50
N SER A 475 29.92 2.80 -30.22
CA SER A 475 31.15 2.13 -29.78
C SER A 475 31.06 1.74 -28.31
N GLY A 476 31.43 0.50 -27.97
CA GLY A 476 31.36 0.01 -26.58
C GLY A 476 29.97 0.23 -25.98
N TYR A 477 29.89 0.91 -24.85
CA TYR A 477 28.64 1.25 -24.18
C TYR A 477 28.10 2.65 -24.52
N ASN A 478 28.48 3.22 -25.66
CA ASN A 478 27.96 4.51 -26.16
C ASN A 478 26.90 4.28 -27.25
N TYR A 479 25.81 5.03 -27.18
CA TYR A 479 24.64 4.95 -28.05
C TYR A 479 24.27 6.33 -28.58
N ALA A 480 23.75 6.41 -29.81
CA ALA A 480 23.28 7.66 -30.41
C ALA A 480 22.02 7.44 -31.27
N GLY A 481 21.12 8.42 -31.28
CA GLY A 481 19.91 8.42 -32.10
C GLY A 481 19.48 9.85 -32.41
N ILE A 482 18.68 10.03 -33.47
CA ILE A 482 18.28 11.35 -33.95
C ILE A 482 16.80 11.58 -33.62
N TRP A 483 16.52 12.63 -32.85
CA TRP A 483 15.16 13.14 -32.66
C TRP A 483 14.94 14.37 -33.55
N ASN A 484 13.83 14.40 -34.28
CA ASN A 484 13.38 15.59 -35.00
C ASN A 484 12.40 16.35 -34.10
N ALA A 485 12.76 17.56 -33.67
CA ALA A 485 12.01 18.39 -32.74
C ALA A 485 10.78 19.04 -33.40
N ASN A 486 9.87 18.22 -33.94
CA ASN A 486 8.61 18.64 -34.58
C ASN A 486 7.54 18.96 -33.52
N VAL A 487 7.89 19.80 -32.55
CA VAL A 487 7.09 20.17 -31.38
C VAL A 487 7.18 21.68 -31.16
N ASP A 488 6.26 22.23 -30.36
CA ASP A 488 6.25 23.66 -30.03
C ASP A 488 7.50 24.06 -29.21
N PRO A 489 7.93 25.34 -29.23
CA PRO A 489 9.04 25.79 -28.41
C PRO A 489 8.79 25.61 -26.90
N GLY A 490 9.76 25.05 -26.18
CA GLY A 490 9.63 24.66 -24.78
C GLY A 490 10.80 23.81 -24.28
N ILE A 491 10.74 23.38 -23.03
CA ILE A 491 11.69 22.43 -22.43
C ILE A 491 11.06 21.04 -22.46
N TYR A 492 11.82 20.04 -22.89
CA TYR A 492 11.41 18.65 -22.96
C TYR A 492 12.38 17.78 -22.16
N GLY A 493 11.86 17.03 -21.19
CA GLY A 493 12.64 16.03 -20.46
C GLY A 493 12.91 14.82 -21.35
N VAL A 494 14.06 14.19 -21.19
CA VAL A 494 14.41 12.96 -21.91
C VAL A 494 14.81 11.87 -20.93
N SER A 495 14.01 10.80 -20.91
CA SER A 495 14.32 9.59 -20.16
C SER A 495 14.98 8.55 -21.08
N ILE A 496 15.99 7.82 -20.59
CA ILE A 496 16.65 6.76 -21.34
C ILE A 496 16.18 5.40 -20.82
N LEU A 497 15.44 4.67 -21.65
CA LEU A 497 15.10 3.26 -21.42
C LEU A 497 16.22 2.38 -22.01
N ALA A 498 16.92 1.64 -21.14
CA ALA A 498 17.91 0.64 -21.53
C ALA A 498 17.38 -0.77 -21.22
N THR A 499 17.72 -1.77 -22.03
CA THR A 499 17.22 -3.16 -21.89
C THR A 499 18.28 -4.17 -22.33
N VAL A 500 18.49 -5.22 -21.53
CA VAL A 500 19.41 -6.33 -21.83
C VAL A 500 18.77 -7.64 -21.37
N SER A 501 18.73 -8.66 -22.25
CA SER A 501 18.19 -9.99 -21.93
C SER A 501 16.79 -10.01 -21.27
N GLY A 502 15.93 -9.04 -21.61
CA GLY A 502 14.58 -8.88 -21.03
C GLY A 502 14.51 -8.12 -19.70
N ASN A 503 15.65 -7.80 -19.09
CA ASN A 503 15.76 -6.87 -17.95
C ASN A 503 15.88 -5.43 -18.46
N SER A 504 15.19 -4.47 -17.84
CA SER A 504 15.13 -3.09 -18.31
C SER A 504 15.25 -2.09 -17.17
N GLU A 505 15.93 -0.96 -17.44
CA GLU A 505 15.96 0.19 -16.54
C GLU A 505 15.69 1.49 -17.30
N THR A 506 14.79 2.31 -16.75
CA THR A 506 14.56 3.69 -17.21
C THR A 506 15.34 4.65 -16.32
N PHE A 507 16.32 5.32 -16.91
CA PHE A 507 17.01 6.47 -16.34
C PHE A 507 16.15 7.70 -16.63
N VAL A 508 15.38 8.11 -15.63
CA VAL A 508 14.37 9.16 -15.74
C VAL A 508 15.06 10.53 -15.71
N ASP A 509 14.53 11.49 -16.47
CA ASP A 509 15.02 12.89 -16.54
C ASP A 509 16.54 12.99 -16.76
N ALA A 510 17.07 12.09 -17.59
CA ALA A 510 18.50 11.93 -17.86
C ALA A 510 19.14 13.15 -18.56
N LEU A 511 18.35 13.95 -19.28
CA LEU A 511 18.70 15.29 -19.76
C LEU A 511 17.44 16.09 -20.09
N GLU A 512 17.60 17.40 -20.28
CA GLU A 512 16.58 18.29 -20.87
C GLU A 512 17.02 18.80 -22.25
N ILE A 513 16.06 18.96 -23.17
CA ILE A 513 16.26 19.62 -24.47
C ILE A 513 15.41 20.87 -24.55
N GLU A 514 16.05 22.01 -24.81
CA GLU A 514 15.36 23.26 -25.13
C GLU A 514 15.05 23.32 -26.63
N VAL A 515 13.77 23.42 -26.97
CA VAL A 515 13.28 23.66 -28.33
C VAL A 515 12.97 25.14 -28.51
N THR A 516 13.61 25.77 -29.48
CA THR A 516 13.49 27.19 -29.83
C THR A 516 12.70 27.36 -31.13
N ALA A 517 12.24 28.59 -31.41
CA ALA A 517 11.46 28.92 -32.62
C ALA A 517 12.30 28.95 -33.92
#